data_AF-A0A3D2EN11-F1
#
_entry.id   AF-A0A3D2EN11-F1
#
_cell.length_a   1.000
_cell.length_b   1.000
_cell.length_c   1.000
_cell.angle_alpha   90.00
_cell.angle_beta   90.00
_cell.angle_gamma   90.00
#
_symmetry.space_group_name_H-M   'P 1'
#
loop_
_entity.id
_entity.type
_entity.pdbx_description
1 polymer ?
#
loop_
_entity_poly.entity_id
_entity_poly.type
_entity_poly.pdbx_seq_one_letter_code
_entity_poly.pdbx_strand_id
1 'polypeptide(L)' 'MPVITTIDDLRELAQRRVPKMFFDYAESGSYTEQTLRDNTSDFDKIRLRQRV' A
#
# COMPACT_ATOMS: atom_id res chain seq x y z
N MET A 1 -17.49 -9.44 -10.23
CA MET A 1 -16.26 -9.11 -9.48
C MET A 1 -15.76 -7.78 -10.01
N PRO A 2 -15.34 -6.83 -9.16
CA PRO A 2 -14.74 -5.59 -9.64
C PRO A 2 -13.45 -5.90 -10.42
N VAL A 3 -13.19 -5.13 -11.48
CA VAL A 3 -11.92 -5.19 -12.21
C VAL A 3 -10.85 -4.56 -11.32
N ILE A 4 -9.74 -5.26 -11.12
CA ILE A 4 -8.62 -4.80 -10.30
C ILE A 4 -7.61 -4.11 -11.23
N THR A 5 -7.29 -2.86 -10.94
CA THR A 5 -6.41 -2.02 -11.77
C THR A 5 -5.21 -1.48 -11.00
N THR A 6 -5.31 -1.38 -9.68
CA THR A 6 -4.25 -0.90 -8.80
C THR A 6 -4.07 -1.81 -7.58
N ILE A 7 -3.00 -1.58 -6.82
CA ILE A 7 -2.79 -2.23 -5.52
C ILE A 7 -3.80 -1.71 -4.48
N ASP A 8 -4.25 -0.46 -4.58
CA ASP A 8 -5.27 0.09 -3.68
C ASP A 8 -6.61 -0.64 -3.81
N ASP A 9 -6.99 -1.06 -5.03
CA ASP A 9 -8.18 -1.90 -5.24
C ASP A 9 -8.10 -3.21 -4.44
N LEU A 10 -6.91 -3.82 -4.40
CA LEU A 10 -6.67 -5.04 -3.62
C LEU A 10 -6.73 -4.77 -2.11
N ARG A 11 -6.17 -3.63 -1.67
CA ARG A 11 -6.19 -3.20 -0.27
C ARG A 11 -7.61 -2.97 0.24
N GLU A 12 -8.47 -2.30 -0.53
CA GLU A 12 -9.88 -2.10 -0.19
C GLU A 12 -10.65 -3.44 -0.11
N LEU A 13 -10.40 -4.34 -1.06
CA LEU A 13 -11.02 -5.67 -1.04
C LEU A 13 -10.57 -6.47 0.18
N ALA A 14 -9.29 -6.40 0.54
CA ALA A 14 -8.76 -7.04 1.73
C ALA A 14 -9.41 -6.47 3.00
N GLN A 15 -9.53 -5.14 3.12
CA GLN A 15 -10.18 -4.50 4.26
C GLN A 15 -11.63 -4.96 4.47
N ARG A 16 -12.36 -5.23 3.38
CA ARG A 16 -13.76 -5.69 3.43
C ARG A 16 -13.91 -7.18 3.71
N ARG A 17 -12.92 -8.01 3.35
CA ARG A 17 -13.04 -9.47 3.29
C ARG A 17 -12.20 -10.22 4.32
N VAL A 18 -11.11 -9.61 4.79
CA VAL A 18 -10.18 -10.23 5.74
C VAL A 18 -10.60 -9.85 7.16
N PRO A 19 -10.61 -10.78 8.12
CA PRO A 19 -10.87 -10.44 9.52
C PRO A 19 -9.91 -9.36 10.01
N LYS A 20 -10.45 -8.38 10.74
CA LYS A 20 -9.74 -7.15 11.14
C LYS A 20 -8.36 -7.42 11.75
N MET A 21 -8.23 -8.42 12.63
CA MET A 21 -6.95 -8.77 13.25
C MET A 21 -5.85 -9.09 12.23
N PHE A 22 -6.17 -9.82 11.16
CA PHE A 22 -5.20 -10.18 10.13
C PHE A 22 -4.91 -9.02 9.17
N PHE A 23 -5.95 -8.23 8.85
CA PHE A 23 -5.77 -7.03 8.03
C PHE A 23 -4.87 -6.00 8.74
N ASP A 24 -5.20 -5.66 9.99
CA ASP A 24 -4.44 -4.69 10.78
C ASP A 24 -3.01 -5.18 11.02
N TYR A 25 -2.79 -6.48 11.25
CA TYR A 25 -1.45 -7.04 11.37
C TYR A 25 -0.62 -6.86 10.09
N ALA A 26 -1.19 -7.21 8.93
CA ALA A 26 -0.51 -7.07 7.65
C ALA A 26 -0.26 -5.61 7.25
N GLU A 27 -1.10 -4.69 7.71
CA GLU A 27 -1.01 -3.26 7.40
C GLU A 27 -0.18 -2.44 8.38
N SER A 28 0.27 -3.05 9.48
CA SER A 28 1.04 -2.36 10.52
C SER A 28 2.52 -2.25 10.20
N GLY A 29 3.14 -1.17 10.68
CA GLY A 29 4.59 -0.95 10.66
C GLY A 29 5.24 -1.10 12.04
N SER A 30 6.56 -0.96 12.10
CA SER A 30 7.27 -0.93 13.40
C SER A 30 7.06 0.39 14.13
N TYR A 31 6.71 0.32 15.42
CA TYR A 31 6.58 1.47 16.34
C TYR A 31 5.66 2.58 15.79
N THR A 32 6.23 3.75 15.49
CA THR A 32 5.50 4.91 14.94
C THR A 32 5.29 4.79 13.43
N GLU A 33 5.71 3.68 12.81
CA GLU A 33 5.51 3.34 11.40
C GLU A 33 6.16 4.31 10.42
N GLN A 34 7.18 5.04 10.87
CA GLN A 34 7.86 6.04 10.05
C GLN A 34 8.46 5.41 8.79
N THR A 35 9.21 4.32 8.93
CA THR A 35 9.80 3.60 7.80
C THR A 35 8.76 3.09 6.81
N LEU A 36 7.57 2.65 7.29
CA LEU A 36 6.50 2.20 6.42
C LEU A 36 5.97 3.34 5.53
N ARG A 37 5.77 4.53 6.11
CA ARG A 37 5.35 5.73 5.38
C ARG A 37 6.42 6.22 4.42
N ASP A 38 7.69 6.23 4.85
CA ASP A 38 8.82 6.66 4.03
C ASP A 38 8.99 5.74 2.81
N ASN A 39 8.90 4.42 2.99
CA ASN A 39 8.99 3.45 1.89
C ASN A 39 7.96 3.68 0.78
N THR A 40 6.80 4.27 1.10
CA THR A 40 5.77 4.58 0.10
C THR A 40 5.97 5.99 -0.48
N SER A 41 6.14 6.99 0.38
CA SER A 41 6.23 8.40 -0.05
C SER A 41 7.54 8.75 -0.74
N ASP A 42 8.62 8.00 -0.51
CA ASP A 42 9.91 8.25 -1.17
C ASP A 42 9.88 7.97 -2.67
N PHE A 43 8.97 7.13 -3.17
CA PHE A 43 8.80 6.91 -4.61
C PHE A 43 8.40 8.20 -5.34
N ASP A 44 7.70 9.13 -4.70
CA ASP A 44 7.33 10.42 -5.29
C ASP A 44 8.53 11.34 -5.57
N LYS A 45 9.64 11.08 -4.86
CA LYS A 45 10.91 11.81 -5.03
C LYS A 45 11.67 11.32 -6.26
N ILE A 46 11.36 10.11 -6.76
CA ILE A 46 12.01 9.51 -7.92
C ILE A 46 11.25 9.89 -9.19
N ARG A 47 11.95 10.44 -10.17
CA ARG A 47 11.37 10.82 -11.47
C ARG A 47 11.92 9.95 -12.58
N LEU A 48 11.05 9.52 -13.49
CA LEU A 48 11.46 8.79 -14.68
C LEU A 48 12.06 9.76 -15.71
N ARG A 49 13.22 9.42 -16.25
CA ARG A 49 13.79 10.13 -17.40
C ARG A 49 13.27 9.49 -18.68
N GLN A 50 12.26 10.10 -19.29
CA GLN A 50 11.78 9.68 -20.60
C GLN A 50 12.91 9.84 -21.64
N ARG A 51 13.19 8.76 -22.38
CA ARG A 51 14.11 8.78 -23.53
C ARG A 51 13.28 8.41 -24.76
N VAL A 52 13.41 9.22 -25.80
CA VAL A 52 12.83 9.03 -27.13
C VAL A 52 13.94 8.85 -28.15
#